data_AF-A0A9E3PWH1-F1
#
_entry.id   AF-A0A9E3PWH1-F1
#
_cell.length_a   1.000
_cell.length_b   1.000
_cell.length_c   1.000
_cell.angle_alpha   90.00
_cell.angle_beta   90.00
_cell.angle_gamma   90.00
#
_symmetry.space_group_name_H-M   'P 1'
#
loop_
_entity.id
_entity.type
_entity.pdbx_description
1 polymer ?
#
loop_
_entity_poly.entity_id
_entity_poly.type
_entity_poly.pdbx_seq_one_letter_code
_entity_poly.pdbx_strand_id
1 'polypeptide(L)' 'MPGVQSPCVAICRIGPDRLCQGCRRTIGEIAEWSGASDTRRREILHHIAGRAPA' A
#
# COMPACT_ATOMS: atom_id res chain seq x y z
N MET A 1 4.25 -5.53 18.26
CA MET A 1 5.46 -5.64 17.41
C MET A 1 5.28 -4.67 16.26
N PRO A 2 6.13 -3.65 16.07
CA PRO A 2 5.86 -2.62 15.07
C PRO A 2 6.24 -3.17 13.70
N GLY A 3 5.41 -4.09 13.20
CA GLY A 3 5.42 -4.50 11.80
C GLY A 3 5.13 -3.27 10.96
N VAL A 4 5.90 -3.13 9.88
CA VAL A 4 5.84 -2.06 8.88
C VAL A 4 4.46 -1.40 8.84
N GLN A 5 4.39 -0.13 9.25
CA GLN A 5 3.13 0.59 9.35
C GLN A 5 2.53 0.72 7.94
N SER A 6 1.33 0.15 7.78
CA SER A 6 0.59 0.33 6.54
C SER A 6 0.12 1.79 6.50
N PRO A 7 0.35 2.54 5.41
CA PRO A 7 -0.24 3.87 5.20
C PRO A 7 -1.74 3.78 4.91
N CYS A 8 -2.39 2.69 5.31
CA CYS A 8 -3.81 2.48 5.14
C CYS A 8 -4.56 3.34 6.16
N VAL A 9 -5.21 4.38 5.66
CA VAL A 9 -6.11 5.23 6.43
C VAL A 9 -7.48 4.56 6.69
N ALA A 10 -7.60 3.24 6.52
CA ALA A 10 -8.85 2.48 6.55
C ALA A 10 -9.93 2.96 5.56
N ILE A 11 -9.55 3.76 4.56
CA ILE A 11 -10.43 4.20 3.47
C ILE A 11 -10.17 3.31 2.27
N CYS A 12 -10.99 2.26 2.12
CA CYS A 12 -10.96 1.39 0.95
C CYS A 12 -11.80 2.01 -0.19
N ARG A 13 -11.26 3.06 -0.82
CA ARG A 13 -11.87 3.69 -2.00
C ARG A 13 -10.94 3.51 -3.19
N ILE A 14 -11.34 2.70 -4.17
CA ILE A 14 -10.58 2.47 -5.39
C ILE A 14 -10.98 3.51 -6.43
N GLY A 15 -10.00 4.24 -6.95
CA GLY A 15 -10.16 5.17 -8.07
C GLY A 15 -10.24 4.45 -9.42
N PRO A 16 -10.56 5.17 -10.51
CA PRO A 16 -10.61 4.61 -11.87
C PRO A 16 -9.26 4.04 -12.34
N ASP A 17 -8.17 4.48 -11.73
CA ASP A 17 -6.78 4.05 -11.91
C ASP A 17 -6.45 2.72 -11.20
N ARG A 18 -7.45 2.08 -10.55
CA ARG A 18 -7.30 0.83 -9.77
C ARG A 18 -6.39 0.98 -8.55
N LEU A 19 -6.21 2.22 -8.09
CA LEU A 19 -5.45 2.57 -6.89
C LEU A 19 -6.40 2.99 -5.77
N CYS A 20 -6.06 2.60 -4.55
CA CYS A 20 -6.68 3.08 -3.32
C CYS A 20 -6.45 4.59 -3.19
N GLN A 21 -7.49 5.42 -3.14
CA GLN A 21 -7.33 6.87 -2.98
C GLN A 21 -6.73 7.27 -1.62
N GLY A 22 -6.95 6.47 -0.57
CA GLY A 22 -6.36 6.74 0.75
C GLY A 22 -4.87 6.37 0.83
N CYS A 23 -4.53 5.20 0.29
CA CYS A 23 -3.24 4.56 0.49
C CYS A 23 -2.36 4.48 -0.77
N ARG A 24 -2.91 4.86 -1.92
CA ARG A 24 -2.32 4.80 -3.28
C ARG A 24 -1.75 3.43 -3.66
N ARG A 25 -2.30 2.36 -3.08
CA ARG A 25 -1.93 0.97 -3.35
C ARG A 25 -2.89 0.34 -4.33
N THR A 26 -2.40 -0.55 -5.18
CA THR A 26 -3.27 -1.40 -5.99
C THR A 26 -3.95 -2.48 -5.14
N ILE A 27 -5.07 -3.01 -5.63
CA ILE A 27 -5.73 -4.18 -5.02
C ILE A 27 -4.77 -5.37 -4.88
N GLY A 28 -3.89 -5.58 -5.85
CA GLY A 28 -2.88 -6.64 -5.81
C GLY A 28 -1.89 -6.46 -4.66
N GLU A 29 -1.38 -5.25 -4.46
CA GLU A 29 -0.49 -4.93 -3.34
C GLU A 29 -1.20 -5.01 -1.98
N ILE A 30 -2.49 -4.66 -1.91
CA ILE A 30 -3.30 -4.78 -0.68
C ILE A 30 -3.51 -6.26 -0.34
N ALA A 31 -3.82 -7.09 -1.34
CA ALA A 31 -3.94 -8.55 -1.17
C ALA A 31 -2.60 -9.18 -0.77
N GLU A 32 -1.50 -8.76 -1.42
CA GLU A 32 -0.15 -9.23 -1.07
C GLU A 32 0.26 -8.78 0.34
N TRP A 33 -0.19 -7.61 0.82
CA TRP A 33 0.22 -7.05 2.12
C TRP A 33 -0.04 -7.98 3.32
N SER A 34 -1.19 -8.65 3.34
CA SER A 34 -1.58 -9.54 4.43
C SER A 34 -0.65 -10.77 4.51
N GLY A 35 -0.17 -11.26 3.37
CA GLY A 35 0.78 -12.38 3.28
C GLY A 35 2.25 -11.97 3.15
N ALA A 36 2.54 -10.70 2.93
CA ALA A 36 3.89 -10.19 2.72
C ALA A 36 4.69 -10.11 4.03
N SER A 37 5.95 -10.56 3.98
CA SER A 37 6.95 -10.31 5.02
C SER A 37 7.25 -8.81 5.12
N ASP A 38 7.72 -8.35 6.28
CA ASP A 38 8.13 -6.97 6.54
C ASP A 38 9.09 -6.39 5.50
N THR A 39 10.07 -7.15 4.99
CA THR A 39 10.91 -6.72 3.85
C THR A 39 10.08 -6.41 2.61
N ARG A 40 9.17 -7.31 2.22
CA ARG A 40 8.30 -7.12 1.05
C ARG A 40 7.33 -5.96 1.26
N ARG A 41 6.83 -5.76 2.48
CA ARG A 41 6.02 -4.60 2.84
C ARG A 41 6.80 -3.29 2.63
N ARG A 42 8.08 -3.22 3.03
CA ARG A 42 8.93 -2.03 2.79
C ARG A 42 9.16 -1.76 1.31
N GLU A 43 9.43 -2.80 0.53
CA GLU A 43 9.57 -2.70 -0.94
C GLU A 43 8.30 -2.11 -1.56
N ILE A 44 7.13 -2.63 -1.18
CA ILE A 44 5.84 -2.12 -1.64
C ILE A 44 5.68 -0.64 -1.26
N LEU A 45 5.98 -0.27 -0.01
CA LEU A 45 5.94 1.13 0.41
C LEU A 45 6.90 2.02 -0.36
N HIS A 46 8.09 1.53 -0.71
CA HIS A 46 9.05 2.27 -1.52
C HIS A 46 8.53 2.50 -2.94
N HIS A 47 7.94 1.47 -3.55
CA HIS A 47 7.27 1.60 -4.85
C HIS A 47 6.10 2.59 -4.82
N ILE A 48 5.30 2.59 -3.75
CA ILE A 48 4.19 3.55 -3.57
C ILE A 48 4.73 4.96 -3.35
N ALA A 49 5.77 5.12 -2.53
CA ALA A 49 6.41 6.42 -2.27
C ALA A 49 7.01 7.03 -3.54
N GLY A 50 7.53 6.22 -4.46
CA GLY A 50 7.98 6.69 -5.78
C GLY A 50 6.85 7.09 -6.73
N ARG A 51 5.62 6.57 -6.51
CA ARG A 51 4.42 6.91 -7.31
C ARG A 51 3.58 8.01 -6.69
N ALA A 52 3.74 8.21 -5.40
CA ALA A 52 3.11 9.25 -4.65
C ALA A 52 3.63 10.61 -5.13
N PRO A 53 2.81 11.48 -5.76
CA PRO A 53 3.15 12.89 -5.78
C PRO A 53 3.38 13.34 -4.33
N ALA A 54 4.54 13.98 -4.13
CA ALA A 54 5.01 14.56 -2.88
C ALA A 54 4.03 15.61 -2.34
#